data_AF-A0A7J4ILY2-F1
#
_entry.id   AF-A0A7J4ILY2-F1
#
_cell.length_a   1.000
_cell.length_b   1.000
_cell.length_c   1.000
_cell.angle_alpha   90.00
_cell.angle_beta   90.00
_cell.angle_gamma   90.00
#
_symmetry.space_group_name_H-M   'P 1'
#
loop_
_entity.id
_entity.type
_entity.pdbx_description
1 polymer ?
#
loop_
_entity_poly.entity_id
_entity_poly.type
_entity_poly.pdbx_seq_one_letter_code
_entity_poly.pdbx_strand_id
1 'polypeptide(L)'
;MFVDLNAGVLGKNASGVGSLRDRGAVRVEYALEGSASQVAFNAYAFCNISNNGETMIAWTNRLQGGSGYSGYVVNATPAASVAPLSGQASAPRDLDGNGRYEDLDGNGRRDAGDAVLLFLRLDAIRASGRPAGFDFDGDGETGLGDVLRLLLGP
;
A
#
# COMPACT_ATOMS: atom_id res chain seq x y z
N MET A 1 -0.57 -14.30 -10.98
CA MET A 1 0.77 -14.76 -11.37
C MET A 1 1.13 -15.94 -10.46
N PHE A 2 1.56 -17.07 -11.04
CA PHE A 2 2.10 -18.19 -10.26
C PHE A 2 3.60 -18.24 -10.49
N VAL A 3 4.37 -18.24 -9.40
CA VAL A 3 5.82 -18.35 -9.43
C VAL A 3 6.19 -19.59 -8.63
N ASP A 4 6.75 -20.59 -9.32
CA ASP A 4 7.37 -21.73 -8.65
C ASP A 4 8.82 -21.38 -8.36
N LEU A 5 9.15 -21.25 -7.08
CA LEU A 5 10.50 -20.93 -6.61
C LEU A 5 11.38 -22.19 -6.48
N ASN A 6 10.82 -23.39 -6.65
CA ASN A 6 11.44 -24.68 -6.32
C ASN A 6 12.10 -24.66 -4.92
N ALA A 7 11.50 -23.94 -3.98
CA ALA A 7 12.02 -23.70 -2.64
C ALA A 7 10.98 -24.11 -1.61
N GLY A 8 11.39 -24.91 -0.62
CA GLY A 8 10.55 -25.35 0.49
C GLY A 8 10.86 -24.57 1.76
N VAL A 9 9.83 -24.14 2.50
CA VAL A 9 10.03 -23.50 3.81
C VAL A 9 10.44 -24.55 4.83
N LEU A 10 11.69 -24.46 5.30
CA LEU A 10 12.16 -25.23 6.43
C LEU A 10 11.78 -24.49 7.72
N GLY A 11 11.02 -25.16 8.59
CA GLY A 11 10.45 -24.58 9.80
C GLY A 11 11.02 -25.19 11.07
N LYS A 12 10.63 -24.68 12.26
CA LYS A 12 11.08 -25.20 13.57
C LYS A 12 10.84 -26.71 13.79
N ASN A 13 9.96 -27.32 12.98
CA ASN A 13 9.62 -28.73 13.02
C ASN A 13 10.55 -29.59 12.14
N ALA A 14 11.39 -28.98 11.29
CA ALA A 14 12.39 -29.69 10.51
C ALA A 14 13.62 -29.98 11.38
N SER A 15 14.13 -31.21 11.31
CA SER A 15 15.37 -31.59 11.98
C SER A 15 16.58 -31.03 11.23
N GLY A 16 17.66 -30.69 11.96
CA GLY A 16 18.94 -30.29 11.35
C GLY A 16 19.02 -28.86 10.79
N VAL A 17 17.97 -28.04 10.91
CA VAL A 17 17.94 -26.68 10.33
C VAL A 17 18.26 -25.56 11.33
N GLY A 18 18.58 -25.91 12.58
CA GLY A 18 18.78 -24.94 13.65
C GLY A 18 19.95 -23.97 13.45
N SER A 19 20.94 -24.36 12.63
CA SER A 19 22.10 -23.53 12.27
C SER A 19 21.85 -22.62 11.07
N LEU A 20 20.75 -22.81 10.34
CA LEU A 20 20.40 -21.98 9.20
C LEU A 20 19.81 -20.66 9.68
N ARG A 21 20.11 -19.57 8.97
CA ARG A 21 19.44 -18.28 9.16
C ARG A 21 17.93 -18.48 9.04
N ASP A 22 17.18 -18.00 10.03
CA ASP A 22 15.72 -18.13 10.11
C ASP A 22 15.22 -19.58 9.91
N ARG A 23 16.05 -20.56 10.28
CA ARG A 23 15.79 -22.01 10.13
C ARG A 23 15.56 -22.46 8.68
N GLY A 24 16.08 -21.72 7.69
CA GLY A 24 15.93 -22.03 6.27
C GLY A 24 14.57 -21.62 5.70
N ALA A 25 13.88 -20.68 6.34
CA ALA A 25 12.65 -20.12 5.80
C ALA A 25 12.93 -19.33 4.50
N VAL A 26 12.06 -19.52 3.51
CA VAL A 26 12.12 -18.75 2.25
C VAL A 26 11.63 -17.33 2.52
N ARG A 27 12.46 -16.34 2.17
CA ARG A 27 12.09 -14.92 2.17
C ARG A 27 11.82 -14.50 0.74
N VAL A 28 10.64 -13.92 0.51
CA VAL A 28 10.31 -13.22 -0.75
C VAL A 28 10.28 -11.74 -0.44
N GLU A 29 11.11 -10.96 -1.13
CA GLU A 29 11.05 -9.51 -1.15
C GLU A 29 10.34 -9.10 -2.44
N TYR A 30 9.32 -8.26 -2.33
CA TYR A 30 8.56 -7.78 -3.48
C TYR A 30 8.18 -6.31 -3.27
N ALA A 31 7.99 -5.59 -4.37
CA ALA A 31 7.40 -4.26 -4.40
C ALA A 31 6.13 -4.33 -5.26
N LEU A 32 5.07 -3.67 -4.78
CA LEU A 32 3.82 -3.48 -5.51
C LEU A 32 3.64 -1.97 -5.64
N GLU A 33 3.51 -1.48 -6.87
CA GLU A 33 3.40 -0.06 -7.18
C GLU A 33 2.17 0.18 -8.07
N GLY A 34 1.62 1.40 -8.02
CA GLY A 34 0.54 1.82 -8.92
C GLY A 34 -0.88 1.32 -8.58
N SER A 35 -1.11 0.76 -7.38
CA SER A 35 -2.48 0.42 -6.96
C SER A 35 -3.15 1.61 -6.26
N ALA A 36 -4.28 2.07 -6.80
CA ALA A 36 -5.14 3.07 -6.17
C ALA A 36 -6.05 2.52 -5.06
N SER A 37 -5.98 1.20 -4.80
CA SER A 37 -6.79 0.53 -3.78
C SER A 37 -5.94 -0.39 -2.91
N GLN A 38 -6.53 -0.85 -1.81
CA GLN A 38 -5.94 -1.87 -0.97
C GLN A 38 -5.53 -3.11 -1.78
N VAL A 39 -4.30 -3.59 -1.55
CA VAL A 39 -3.78 -4.81 -2.15
C VAL A 39 -3.56 -5.86 -1.06
N ALA A 40 -4.07 -7.06 -1.29
CA ALA A 40 -3.79 -8.22 -0.46
C ALA A 40 -2.89 -9.18 -1.23
N PHE A 41 -1.77 -9.60 -0.64
CA PHE A 41 -1.02 -10.75 -1.13
C PHE A 41 -1.49 -11.99 -0.38
N ASN A 42 -1.64 -13.11 -1.08
CA ASN A 42 -1.88 -14.41 -0.46
C ASN A 42 -0.71 -15.32 -0.81
N ALA A 43 0.00 -15.83 0.19
CA ALA A 43 0.96 -16.90 -0.03
C ALA A 43 0.21 -18.24 0.00
N TYR A 44 0.45 -19.07 -1.02
CA TYR A 44 0.02 -20.47 -1.02
C TYR A 44 1.29 -21.32 -1.04
N ALA A 45 1.50 -22.08 0.02
CA ALA A 45 2.63 -23.00 0.10
C ALA A 45 2.11 -24.44 0.09
N PHE A 46 2.57 -25.22 -0.90
CA PHE A 46 2.45 -26.66 -0.86
C PHE A 46 3.55 -27.20 0.05
N CYS A 47 3.16 -27.98 1.05
CA CYS A 47 4.04 -28.54 2.06
C CYS A 47 4.01 -30.06 1.97
N ASN A 48 5.16 -30.66 1.66
CA ASN A 48 5.30 -32.11 1.68
C ASN A 48 5.31 -32.66 3.13
N ILE A 49 5.81 -31.85 4.08
CA ILE A 49 5.91 -32.18 5.52
C ILE A 49 5.24 -31.05 6.32
N SER A 50 3.91 -31.04 6.38
CA SER A 50 3.17 -30.05 7.17
C SER A 50 2.84 -30.58 8.57
N ASN A 51 2.61 -29.70 9.54
CA ASN A 51 2.11 -30.09 10.86
C ASN A 51 0.60 -30.38 10.88
N ASN A 52 -0.07 -30.30 9.73
CA ASN A 52 -1.50 -30.52 9.59
C ASN A 52 -1.83 -31.72 8.66
N GLY A 53 -0.81 -32.47 8.23
CA GLY A 53 -0.89 -33.65 7.36
C GLY A 53 0.12 -33.58 6.21
N GLU A 54 0.56 -34.73 5.71
CA GLU A 54 1.52 -34.82 4.61
C GLU A 54 0.87 -34.39 3.28
N THR A 55 1.64 -33.74 2.40
CA THR A 55 1.23 -33.42 1.02
C THR A 55 0.00 -32.51 0.90
N MET A 56 0.07 -31.27 1.42
CA MET A 56 -1.07 -30.34 1.38
C MET A 56 -0.70 -28.87 1.19
N ILE A 57 -1.70 -28.05 0.86
CA ILE A 57 -1.60 -26.58 0.95
C ILE A 57 -1.90 -26.17 2.39
N ALA A 58 -0.88 -25.74 3.14
CA ALA A 58 -0.99 -25.54 4.60
C ALA A 58 -1.10 -24.06 5.04
N TRP A 59 -0.74 -23.10 4.18
CA TRP A 59 -0.82 -21.67 4.47
C TRP A 59 -1.67 -20.99 3.40
N THR A 60 -2.82 -20.47 3.83
CA THR A 60 -3.70 -19.62 3.02
C THR A 60 -4.13 -18.44 3.88
N ASN A 61 -4.31 -17.29 3.25
CA ASN A 61 -4.90 -16.14 3.94
C ASN A 61 -6.41 -16.34 4.05
N ARG A 62 -6.94 -16.10 5.25
CA ARG A 62 -8.37 -16.03 5.44
C ARG A 62 -8.87 -14.65 4.98
N LEU A 63 -9.81 -14.62 4.04
CA LEU A 63 -10.34 -13.38 3.46
C LEU A 63 -11.31 -12.62 4.40
N GLN A 64 -11.81 -13.24 5.48
CA GLN A 64 -12.65 -12.59 6.51
C GLN A 64 -12.42 -13.18 7.93
N GLY A 65 -12.36 -12.29 8.94
CA GLY A 65 -12.20 -12.42 10.41
C GLY A 65 -12.08 -13.79 11.14
N GLY A 66 -11.21 -13.82 12.17
CA GLY A 66 -11.11 -14.85 13.23
C GLY A 66 -9.65 -15.24 13.59
N SER A 67 -9.31 -15.53 14.85
CA SER A 67 -7.92 -15.83 15.25
C SER A 67 -7.36 -17.12 14.61
N GLY A 68 -6.08 -17.09 14.18
CA GLY A 68 -5.37 -18.23 13.56
C GLY A 68 -4.65 -17.94 12.23
N TYR A 69 -4.24 -16.69 11.99
CA TYR A 69 -3.84 -16.17 10.67
C TYR A 69 -2.45 -16.62 10.15
N SER A 70 -2.29 -16.67 8.82
CA SER A 70 -1.00 -16.70 8.10
C SER A 70 -0.88 -15.65 6.97
N GLY A 71 -1.74 -14.64 6.97
CA GLY A 71 -1.73 -13.55 5.98
C GLY A 71 -1.24 -12.21 6.52
N TYR A 72 -0.60 -11.43 5.66
CA TYR A 72 -0.14 -10.08 5.96
C TYR A 72 -0.77 -9.11 4.95
N VAL A 73 -1.49 -8.12 5.46
CA VAL A 73 -2.07 -7.04 4.65
C VAL A 73 -1.12 -5.86 4.73
N VAL A 74 -0.68 -5.37 3.57
CA VAL A 74 0.03 -4.09 3.49
C VAL A 74 -1.04 -3.02 3.38
N ASN A 75 -1.23 -2.27 4.46
CA ASN A 75 -1.98 -1.03 4.38
C ASN A 75 -1.04 0.05 3.84
N ALA A 76 -1.56 0.92 2.98
CA ALA A 76 -0.84 2.14 2.63
C ALA A 76 -0.57 2.95 3.91
N THR A 77 0.56 3.65 3.93
CA THR A 77 0.86 4.55 5.04
C THR A 77 -0.06 5.76 4.87
N PRO A 78 -0.96 6.06 5.82
CA PRO A 78 -1.81 7.24 5.73
C PRO A 78 -0.95 8.48 5.53
N ALA A 79 -1.43 9.43 4.73
CA ALA A 79 -0.70 10.66 4.53
C ALA A 79 -0.45 11.35 5.89
N ALA A 80 0.78 11.80 6.14
CA ALA A 80 1.06 12.55 7.36
C ALA A 80 0.22 13.85 7.37
N SER A 81 -0.11 14.39 8.53
CA SER A 81 -0.80 15.69 8.56
C SER A 81 0.07 16.78 7.91
N VAL A 82 -0.52 17.58 7.02
CA VAL A 82 0.09 18.80 6.46
C VAL A 82 -0.57 20.04 7.06
N ALA A 83 0.13 21.18 7.00
CA ALA A 83 -0.48 22.45 7.36
C ALA A 83 -1.61 22.81 6.36
N PRO A 84 -2.64 23.54 6.79
CA PRO A 84 -3.62 24.12 5.89
C PRO A 84 -2.96 24.92 4.77
N LEU A 85 -3.48 24.77 3.54
CA LEU A 85 -3.05 25.59 2.41
C LEU A 85 -3.41 27.06 2.67
N SER A 86 -2.62 27.98 2.11
CA SER A 86 -2.88 29.42 2.30
C SER A 86 -4.28 29.80 1.83
N GLY A 87 -5.09 30.30 2.77
CA GLY A 87 -6.50 30.66 2.56
C GLY A 87 -7.50 29.56 2.96
N GLN A 88 -7.03 28.40 3.41
CA GLN A 88 -7.87 27.31 3.91
C GLN A 88 -7.87 27.25 5.43
N ALA A 89 -9.02 26.94 6.00
CA ALA A 89 -9.18 26.76 7.45
C ALA A 89 -8.77 25.35 7.91
N SER A 90 -8.93 24.35 7.04
CA SER A 90 -8.65 22.95 7.32
C SER A 90 -7.40 22.48 6.58
N ALA A 91 -6.72 21.50 7.16
CA ALA A 91 -5.63 20.80 6.51
C ALA A 91 -6.18 19.87 5.40
N PRO A 92 -5.43 19.69 4.30
CA PRO A 92 -5.70 18.66 3.33
C PRO A 92 -5.84 17.26 3.96
N ARG A 93 -6.70 16.42 3.38
CA ARG A 93 -7.03 15.08 3.88
C ARG A 93 -6.84 14.00 2.81
N ASP A 94 -6.43 12.85 3.31
CA ASP A 94 -6.37 11.56 2.62
C ASP A 94 -7.63 10.79 3.02
N LEU A 95 -8.61 10.68 2.11
CA LEU A 95 -9.92 10.08 2.38
C LEU A 95 -9.92 8.57 2.13
N ASP A 96 -9.11 8.08 1.20
CA ASP A 96 -8.99 6.67 0.84
C ASP A 96 -7.81 5.93 1.50
N GLY A 97 -6.94 6.66 2.18
CA GLY A 97 -5.81 6.14 2.95
C GLY A 97 -4.60 5.76 2.09
N ASN A 98 -4.53 6.20 0.84
CA ASN A 98 -3.46 5.82 -0.10
C ASN A 98 -2.18 6.67 0.04
N GLY A 99 -2.19 7.68 0.92
CA GLY A 99 -1.05 8.57 1.15
C GLY A 99 -1.05 9.87 0.33
N ARG A 100 -2.08 10.09 -0.50
CA ARG A 100 -2.28 11.33 -1.28
C ARG A 100 -3.41 12.17 -0.65
N TYR A 101 -3.46 13.47 -0.94
CA TYR A 101 -4.42 14.40 -0.34
C TYR A 101 -5.49 14.85 -1.33
N GLU A 102 -6.52 14.04 -1.55
CA GLU A 102 -7.58 14.32 -2.52
C GLU A 102 -8.59 15.40 -2.09
N ASP A 103 -8.63 15.74 -0.80
CA ASP A 103 -9.47 16.80 -0.20
C ASP A 103 -8.54 17.93 0.26
N LEU A 104 -8.27 18.90 -0.60
CA LEU A 104 -7.28 19.96 -0.39
C LEU A 104 -7.84 21.09 0.48
N ASP A 105 -9.14 21.36 0.42
CA ASP A 105 -9.79 22.37 1.25
C ASP A 105 -10.22 21.82 2.64
N GLY A 106 -10.16 20.50 2.82
CA GLY A 106 -10.46 19.80 4.06
C GLY A 106 -11.95 19.76 4.39
N ASN A 107 -12.83 19.90 3.40
CA ASN A 107 -14.28 19.90 3.55
C ASN A 107 -14.87 18.47 3.71
N GLY A 108 -14.03 17.45 3.58
CA GLY A 108 -14.40 16.04 3.70
C GLY A 108 -14.90 15.40 2.41
N ARG A 109 -14.68 16.03 1.26
CA ARG A 109 -15.04 15.52 -0.07
C ARG A 109 -13.89 15.76 -1.04
N ARG A 110 -13.79 14.90 -2.04
CA ARG A 110 -13.00 15.13 -3.24
C ARG A 110 -13.91 15.75 -4.30
N ASP A 111 -13.70 17.00 -4.66
CA ASP A 111 -14.51 17.71 -5.64
C ASP A 111 -13.70 18.70 -6.51
N ALA A 112 -14.41 19.47 -7.35
CA ALA A 112 -13.77 20.40 -8.29
C ALA A 112 -13.07 21.58 -7.59
N GLY A 113 -13.49 21.93 -6.37
CA GLY A 113 -12.85 22.96 -5.55
C GLY A 113 -11.42 22.58 -5.21
N ASP A 114 -11.17 21.30 -4.95
CA ASP A 114 -9.83 20.77 -4.69
C ASP A 114 -8.92 20.90 -5.92
N ALA A 115 -9.45 20.65 -7.12
CA ALA A 115 -8.68 20.73 -8.36
C ALA A 115 -8.30 22.18 -8.69
N VAL A 116 -9.24 23.11 -8.48
CA VAL A 116 -8.99 24.55 -8.60
C VAL A 116 -7.95 24.99 -7.58
N LEU A 117 -8.02 24.50 -6.34
CA LEU A 117 -7.07 24.85 -5.29
C LEU A 117 -5.67 24.31 -5.59
N LEU A 118 -5.55 23.09 -6.09
CA LEU A 118 -4.28 22.51 -6.55
C LEU A 118 -3.66 23.40 -7.64
N PHE A 119 -4.43 23.73 -8.68
CA PHE A 119 -4.00 24.60 -9.77
C PHE A 119 -3.49 25.97 -9.28
N LEU A 120 -4.24 26.61 -8.36
CA LEU A 120 -3.89 27.91 -7.80
C LEU A 120 -2.69 27.89 -6.84
N ARG A 121 -2.27 26.70 -6.39
CA ARG A 121 -1.21 26.51 -5.39
C ARG A 121 -0.08 25.60 -5.86
N LEU A 122 0.00 25.26 -7.14
CA LEU A 122 1.01 24.37 -7.70
C LEU A 122 2.43 24.75 -7.26
N ASP A 123 2.82 26.01 -7.42
CA ASP A 123 4.17 26.47 -7.05
C ASP A 123 4.44 26.33 -5.55
N ALA A 124 3.46 26.65 -4.70
CA ALA A 124 3.58 26.53 -3.25
C ALA A 124 3.64 25.06 -2.80
N ILE A 125 2.88 24.18 -3.46
CA ILE A 125 2.86 22.74 -3.19
C ILE A 125 4.16 22.08 -3.67
N ARG A 126 4.67 22.46 -4.83
CA ARG A 126 5.98 22.02 -5.35
C ARG A 126 7.13 22.44 -4.44
N ALA A 127 7.06 23.65 -3.89
CA ALA A 127 8.03 24.15 -2.93
C ALA A 127 7.80 23.61 -1.50
N SER A 128 6.73 22.86 -1.27
CA SER A 128 6.49 22.23 0.02
C SER A 128 7.45 21.06 0.25
N GLY A 129 7.59 20.61 1.50
CA GLY A 129 8.37 19.39 1.78
C GLY A 129 7.67 18.08 1.39
N ARG A 130 6.48 18.13 0.75
CA ARG A 130 5.65 16.94 0.47
C ARG A 130 4.92 16.98 -0.89
N PRO A 131 5.57 17.31 -2.02
CA PRO A 131 4.92 17.34 -3.33
C PRO A 131 4.34 15.98 -3.74
N ALA A 132 5.02 14.87 -3.40
CA ALA A 132 4.55 13.51 -3.70
C ALA A 132 3.14 13.17 -3.16
N GLY A 133 2.67 13.88 -2.12
CA GLY A 133 1.29 13.73 -1.64
C GLY A 133 0.22 14.29 -2.59
N PHE A 134 0.62 14.99 -3.66
CA PHE A 134 -0.24 15.66 -4.63
C PHE A 134 -0.03 15.19 -6.07
N ASP A 135 0.82 14.17 -6.28
CA ASP A 135 1.13 13.54 -7.59
C ASP A 135 0.05 12.49 -7.97
N PHE A 136 -1.21 12.89 -8.14
CA PHE A 136 -2.33 11.99 -8.41
C PHE A 136 -2.19 11.15 -9.69
N ASP A 137 -1.48 11.62 -10.73
CA ASP A 137 -1.30 10.84 -11.97
C ASP A 137 -0.12 9.86 -11.93
N GLY A 138 0.78 10.00 -10.95
CA GLY A 138 1.88 9.07 -10.71
C GLY A 138 3.05 9.22 -11.68
N ASP A 139 3.19 10.36 -12.34
CA ASP A 139 4.32 10.64 -13.23
C ASP A 139 5.59 11.08 -12.46
N GLY A 140 5.47 11.29 -11.15
CA GLY A 140 6.57 11.64 -10.24
C GLY A 140 6.76 13.14 -10.07
N GLU A 141 5.95 13.97 -10.71
CA GLU A 141 5.97 15.42 -10.64
C GLU A 141 4.60 15.96 -10.20
N THR A 142 4.57 16.92 -9.27
CA THR A 142 3.30 17.60 -8.99
C THR A 142 3.01 18.63 -10.07
N GLY A 143 1.97 18.49 -10.90
CA GLY A 143 1.73 19.34 -12.06
C GLY A 143 0.29 19.42 -12.55
N LEU A 144 0.15 19.81 -13.83
CA LEU A 144 -1.17 19.97 -14.44
C LEU A 144 -1.87 18.62 -14.68
N GLY A 145 -1.10 17.54 -14.87
CA GLY A 145 -1.65 16.20 -14.98
C GLY A 145 -2.40 15.80 -13.71
N ASP A 146 -1.88 16.14 -12.54
CA ASP A 146 -2.56 15.97 -11.25
C ASP A 146 -3.85 16.75 -11.11
N VAL A 147 -3.87 18.01 -11.57
CA VAL A 147 -5.10 18.84 -11.57
C VAL A 147 -6.18 18.15 -12.40
N LEU A 148 -5.81 17.65 -13.58
CA LEU A 148 -6.73 16.92 -14.46
C LEU A 148 -7.17 15.60 -13.82
N ARG A 149 -6.25 14.86 -13.20
CA ARG A 149 -6.55 13.62 -12.50
C ARG A 149 -7.52 13.84 -11.34
N LEU A 150 -7.35 14.92 -10.61
CA LEU A 150 -8.23 15.26 -9.50
C LEU A 150 -9.63 15.63 -10.00
N LEU A 151 -9.71 16.41 -11.08
CA LEU A 151 -10.96 16.90 -11.67
C LEU A 151 -11.76 15.82 -12.39
N LEU A 152 -11.08 14.93 -13.14
CA LEU A 152 -11.73 13.95 -14.02
C LEU A 152 -11.87 12.56 -13.38
N GLY A 153 -11.15 12.28 -12.30
CA GLY A 153 -11.18 10.98 -11.65
C GLY A 153 -10.31 9.92 -12.34
N PRO A 154 -10.37 8.66 -11.84
CA PRO A 154 -9.61 7.52 -12.34
C PRO A 154 -9.89 7.13 -13.79
#